data_AF-A0A2S9G4N4-F1
#
_entry.id   AF-A0A2S9G4N4-F1
#
_cell.length_a   1.000
_cell.length_b   1.000
_cell.length_c   1.000
_cell.angle_alpha   90.00
_cell.angle_beta   90.00
_cell.angle_gamma   90.00
#
_symmetry.space_group_name_H-M   'P 1'
#
loop_
_entity.id
_entity.type
_entity.pdbx_description
1 polymer ?
#
loop_
_entity_poly.entity_id
_entity_poly.type
_entity_poly.pdbx_seq_one_letter_code
_entity_poly.pdbx_strand_id
1 'polypeptide(L)'
;IEAAERGLPNLKTTLDAIPELVKPEAIEVFEKYGVFNARELESRVEVRYEMYALTVAVEAKLTLEVGSTVVLPAAVRYQTELAQ
;
A
#
# COMPACT_ATOMS: atom_id res chain seq x y z
N ILE A 1 -15.70 15.02 -8.95
CA ILE A 1 -15.57 15.03 -10.42
C ILE A 1 -14.69 16.20 -10.87
N GLU A 2 -14.86 17.38 -10.25
CA GLU A 2 -14.06 18.61 -10.43
C GLU A 2 -12.53 18.45 -10.52
N ALA A 3 -11.89 17.54 -9.77
CA ALA A 3 -10.44 17.31 -9.85
C ALA A 3 -9.99 16.54 -11.10
N ALA A 4 -10.82 15.59 -11.58
CA ALA A 4 -10.53 14.83 -12.80
C ALA A 4 -10.71 15.72 -14.05
N GLU A 5 -11.70 16.62 -14.03
CA GLU A 5 -11.91 17.62 -15.08
C GLU A 5 -10.76 18.63 -15.18
N ARG A 6 -10.03 18.85 -14.07
CA ARG A 6 -8.82 19.69 -14.01
C ARG A 6 -7.54 18.95 -14.42
N GLY A 7 -7.64 17.69 -14.83
CA GLY A 7 -6.49 16.88 -15.24
C GLY A 7 -5.53 16.53 -14.10
N LEU A 8 -5.98 16.65 -12.84
CA LEU A 8 -5.15 16.32 -11.68
C LEU A 8 -5.00 14.78 -11.59
N PRO A 9 -3.78 14.26 -11.46
CA PRO A 9 -3.54 12.83 -11.38
C PRO A 9 -4.22 12.24 -10.13
N ASN A 10 -5.01 11.18 -10.33
CA ASN A 10 -5.68 10.43 -9.28
C ASN A 10 -5.17 8.98 -9.28
N LEU A 11 -4.03 8.77 -8.63
CA LEU A 11 -3.36 7.48 -8.54
C LEU A 11 -3.93 6.73 -7.34
N LYS A 12 -4.83 5.78 -7.60
CA LYS A 12 -5.57 5.07 -6.55
C LYS A 12 -4.75 3.99 -5.86
N THR A 13 -3.75 3.43 -6.55
CA THR A 13 -2.91 2.39 -6.00
C THR A 13 -1.56 2.97 -5.59
N THR A 14 -1.04 2.47 -4.46
CA THR A 14 0.27 2.87 -3.96
C THR A 14 1.37 2.54 -4.96
N LEU A 15 1.24 1.45 -5.71
CA LEU A 15 2.18 1.06 -6.76
C LEU A 15 2.21 2.05 -7.93
N ASP A 16 1.07 2.62 -8.31
CA ASP A 16 1.01 3.66 -9.34
C ASP A 16 1.56 5.00 -8.84
N ALA A 17 1.45 5.28 -7.53
CA ALA A 17 1.88 6.53 -6.92
C ALA A 17 3.37 6.61 -6.59
N ILE A 18 4.02 5.48 -6.25
CA ILE A 18 5.45 5.44 -5.91
C ILE A 18 6.37 5.98 -7.05
N PRO A 19 6.17 5.62 -8.33
CA PRO A 19 6.96 6.13 -9.45
C PRO A 19 6.92 7.65 -9.63
N GLU A 20 5.88 8.34 -9.15
CA GLU A 20 5.77 9.80 -9.25
C GLU A 20 6.89 10.53 -8.50
N LEU A 21 7.49 9.88 -7.50
CA LEU A 21 8.56 10.47 -6.69
C LEU A 21 9.89 10.61 -7.45
N VAL A 22 10.07 9.86 -8.53
CA VAL A 22 11.29 9.87 -9.37
C VAL A 22 11.04 10.47 -10.75
N LYS A 23 9.89 11.13 -10.94
CA LYS A 23 9.67 11.91 -12.16
C LYS A 23 10.64 13.08 -12.26
N PRO A 24 11.07 13.47 -13.47
CA PRO A 24 12.00 14.58 -13.67
C PRO A 24 11.56 15.87 -12.98
N GLU A 25 10.26 16.18 -13.02
CA GLU A 25 9.69 17.37 -12.40
C GLU A 25 9.77 17.32 -10.86
N ALA A 26 9.60 16.13 -10.28
CA ALA A 26 9.72 15.93 -8.84
C ALA A 26 11.18 16.04 -8.40
N ILE A 27 12.10 15.41 -9.13
CA ILE A 27 13.54 15.47 -8.87
C ILE A 27 14.03 16.93 -8.95
N GLU A 28 13.64 17.67 -10.00
CA GLU A 28 14.03 19.07 -10.18
C GLU A 28 13.60 19.94 -8.99
N VAL A 29 12.37 19.75 -8.48
CA VAL A 29 11.88 20.47 -7.30
C VAL A 29 12.70 20.10 -6.06
N PHE A 30 12.89 18.81 -5.79
CA PHE A 30 13.61 18.38 -4.59
C PHE A 30 15.10 18.78 -4.61
N GLU A 31 15.75 18.75 -5.77
CA GLU A 31 17.13 19.20 -5.95
C GLU A 31 17.25 20.73 -5.84
N LYS A 32 16.33 21.48 -6.45
CA LYS A 32 16.31 22.95 -6.37
C LYS A 32 16.24 23.47 -4.93
N TYR A 33 15.49 22.79 -4.07
CA TYR A 33 15.36 23.14 -2.65
C TYR A 33 16.41 22.46 -1.76
N GLY A 34 17.32 21.65 -2.34
CA GLY A 34 18.37 20.96 -1.61
C GLY A 34 17.85 19.95 -0.58
N VAL A 35 16.64 19.42 -0.78
CA VAL A 35 16.00 18.49 0.17
C VAL A 35 16.47 17.06 -0.11
N PHE A 36 16.48 16.64 -1.37
CA PHE A 36 16.94 15.34 -1.81
C PHE A 36 17.68 15.43 -3.15
N ASN A 37 18.61 14.51 -3.38
CA ASN A 37 19.19 14.26 -4.70
C ASN A 37 18.49 13.10 -5.44
N ALA A 38 18.68 13.00 -6.76
CA ALA A 38 18.06 11.94 -7.56
C ALA A 38 18.30 10.52 -7.00
N ARG A 39 19.52 10.22 -6.53
CA ARG A 39 19.88 8.90 -5.99
C ARG A 39 19.17 8.59 -4.67
N GLU A 40 18.95 9.58 -3.82
CA GLU A 40 18.19 9.46 -2.57
C GLU A 40 16.70 9.19 -2.86
N LEU A 41 16.15 9.86 -3.88
CA LEU A 41 14.76 9.63 -4.31
C LEU A 41 14.56 8.21 -4.84
N GLU A 42 15.47 7.72 -5.69
CA GLU A 42 15.46 6.33 -6.16
C GLU A 42 15.56 5.33 -5.01
N SER A 43 16.50 5.55 -4.08
CA SER A 43 16.66 4.68 -2.90
C SER A 43 15.38 4.64 -2.06
N ARG A 44 14.68 5.76 -1.94
CA ARG A 44 13.41 5.85 -1.23
C ARG A 44 12.24 5.19 -1.96
N VAL A 45 12.29 5.10 -3.29
CA VAL A 45 11.31 4.38 -4.09
C VAL A 45 11.46 2.87 -3.84
N GLU A 46 12.69 2.36 -3.89
CA GLU A 46 12.99 0.95 -3.60
C GLU A 46 12.52 0.53 -2.20
N VAL A 47 12.86 1.33 -1.17
CA VAL A 47 12.42 1.08 0.21
C VAL A 47 10.88 1.07 0.31
N ARG A 48 10.19 1.94 -0.43
CA ARG A 48 8.72 1.98 -0.41
C ARG A 48 8.10 0.76 -1.07
N TYR A 49 8.69 0.23 -2.14
CA TYR A 49 8.23 -1.03 -2.74
C TYR A 49 8.39 -2.20 -1.78
N GLU A 50 9.55 -2.30 -1.12
CA GLU A 50 9.80 -3.34 -0.14
C GLU A 50 8.82 -3.26 1.04
N MET A 51 8.62 -2.07 1.61
CA MET A 51 7.65 -1.85 2.68
C MET A 51 6.23 -2.23 2.26
N TYR A 52 5.81 -1.84 1.05
CA TYR A 52 4.50 -2.21 0.53
C TYR A 52 4.32 -3.72 0.45
N ALA A 53 5.29 -4.44 -0.10
CA ALA A 53 5.26 -5.89 -0.20
C ALA A 53 5.22 -6.57 1.18
N LEU A 54 6.02 -6.07 2.13
CA LEU A 54 6.06 -6.58 3.51
C LEU A 54 4.73 -6.38 4.23
N THR A 55 4.14 -5.18 4.14
CA THR A 55 2.85 -4.88 4.77
C THR A 55 1.75 -5.81 4.27
N VAL A 56 1.63 -5.96 2.95
CA VAL A 56 0.63 -6.87 2.35
C VAL A 56 0.84 -8.31 2.81
N ALA A 57 2.10 -8.76 2.88
CA ALA A 57 2.41 -10.12 3.34
C ALA A 57 2.03 -10.35 4.81
N VAL A 58 2.28 -9.38 5.69
CA VAL A 58 1.92 -9.46 7.11
C VAL A 58 0.41 -9.45 7.29
N GLU A 59 -0.29 -8.55 6.60
CA GLU A 59 -1.76 -8.45 6.65
C GLU A 59 -2.43 -9.74 6.15
N ALA A 60 -1.93 -10.32 5.06
CA ALA A 60 -2.44 -11.58 4.53
C ALA A 60 -2.25 -12.74 5.52
N LYS A 61 -1.06 -12.85 6.13
CA LYS A 61 -0.77 -13.89 7.14
C LYS A 61 -1.64 -13.74 8.38
N LEU A 62 -1.77 -12.52 8.89
CA LEU A 62 -2.62 -12.23 10.04
C LEU A 62 -4.08 -12.58 9.75
N THR A 63 -4.57 -12.22 8.56
CA THR A 63 -5.95 -12.52 8.16
C THR A 63 -6.19 -14.03 8.07
N LEU A 64 -5.23 -14.79 7.54
CA LEU A 64 -5.30 -16.24 7.49
C LEU A 64 -5.32 -16.85 8.91
N GLU A 65 -4.47 -16.35 9.79
CA GLU A 65 -4.38 -16.82 11.17
C GLU A 65 -5.68 -16.56 11.94
N VAL A 66 -6.17 -15.33 11.93
CA VAL A 66 -7.44 -14.95 12.58
C VAL A 66 -8.62 -15.72 11.97
N GLY A 67 -8.65 -15.85 10.64
CA GLY A 67 -9.68 -16.61 9.93
C GLY A 67 -9.73 -18.07 10.36
N SER A 68 -8.57 -18.71 10.50
CA SER A 68 -8.46 -20.14 10.82
C SER A 68 -8.64 -20.44 12.30
N THR A 69 -8.19 -19.54 13.18
CA THR A 69 -8.13 -19.80 14.63
C THR A 69 -9.28 -19.19 15.43
N VAL A 70 -9.85 -18.08 14.95
CA VAL A 70 -10.91 -17.36 15.67
C VAL A 70 -12.25 -17.51 14.94
N VAL A 71 -12.28 -17.15 13.65
CA VAL A 71 -13.54 -17.05 12.90
C VAL A 71 -14.10 -18.43 12.58
N LEU A 72 -13.31 -19.30 11.95
CA LEU A 72 -13.77 -20.62 11.53
C LEU A 72 -14.26 -21.49 12.70
N PRO A 73 -13.54 -21.63 13.83
CA PRO A 73 -14.03 -22.44 14.94
C PRO A 73 -15.30 -21.88 15.58
N ALA A 74 -15.44 -20.55 15.66
CA ALA A 74 -16.64 -19.91 16.18
C ALA A 74 -17.86 -20.17 15.28
N ALA A 75 -17.67 -20.07 13.96
CA ALA A 75 -18.72 -20.35 12.98
C ALA A 75 -19.18 -21.82 13.03
N VAL A 76 -18.25 -22.78 13.10
CA VAL A 76 -18.57 -24.22 13.18
C VAL A 76 -19.31 -24.55 14.48
N ARG A 77 -18.88 -23.99 15.61
CA ARG A 77 -19.59 -24.17 16.89
C ARG A 77 -21.04 -23.70 16.80
N TYR A 78 -21.27 -22.48 16.31
CA TYR A 78 -22.62 -21.93 16.17
C TYR A 78 -23.49 -22.75 15.20
N GLN A 79 -22.92 -23.19 14.08
CA GLN A 79 -23.61 -24.08 13.14
C GLN A 79 -24.03 -25.40 13.79
N THR A 80 -23.21 -25.95 14.68
CA THR A 80 -23.49 -27.21 15.37
C THR A 80 -24.60 -27.04 16.42
N GLU A 81 -24.59 -25.92 17.16
CA GLU A 81 -25.64 -25.58 18.13
C GLU A 81 -27.01 -25.40 17.47
N LEU A 82 -27.08 -24.81 16.29
CA LEU A 82 -28.32 -24.65 15.51
C LEU A 82 -28.84 -25.95 14.89
N ALA A 83 -27.95 -26.92 14.66
CA ALA A 83 -28.29 -28.20 14.04
C ALA A 83 -28.81 -29.23 15.05
N GLN A 84 -28.65 -28.99 16.35
CA GLN A 84 -29.27 -29.74 17.45
C GLN A 84 -30.71 -29.30 17.70
#